data_AF-A0A2G6M0A0-F1
#
_entry.id   AF-A0A2G6M0A0-F1
#
_cell.length_a   1.000
_cell.length_b   1.000
_cell.length_c   1.000
_cell.angle_alpha   90.00
_cell.angle_beta   90.00
_cell.angle_gamma   90.00
#
_symmetry.space_group_name_H-M   'P 1'
#
loop_
_entity.id
_entity.type
_entity.pdbx_description
1 polymer ?
#
loop_
_entity_poly.entity_id
_entity_poly.type
_entity_poly.pdbx_seq_one_letter_code
_entity_poly.pdbx_strand_id
1 'polypeptide(L)'
;MKSDCVEFSLAHRWTFLICVPIILLPFSWILFGTGSPLMLISVTTVYLGLIFSSDFRSIVCRKTMQKTKKVQQVDKSVKYLIATALFLYVLHLLGAEQGLRIIDLDRECSLGTVYSAFLLLLVSLLCFSLSKIRKKVSEKRYFSFLTALFAVISMDELQEFHRQLPKYLVEAVTGSDIGYTYGNTVVWVAVLAPIMIAVFIMIIKYSYSFFPKKARWYALAGVIFWGVAVALEGTIGVDIIPRTVESGLEEVFEMLGTVLFGASASTSLQIEQKESNAC
;
A
#
# COMPACT_ATOMS: atom_id res chain seq x y z
N MET A 1 -20.66 -33.49 -22.43
CA MET A 1 -21.00 -32.06 -22.36
C MET A 1 -19.72 -31.26 -22.20
N LYS A 2 -19.23 -30.64 -23.27
CA LYS A 2 -18.17 -29.62 -23.20
C LYS A 2 -18.85 -28.32 -22.78
N SER A 3 -18.46 -27.75 -21.64
CA SER A 3 -18.90 -26.42 -21.25
C SER A 3 -18.01 -25.40 -21.93
N ASP A 4 -18.57 -24.67 -22.89
CA ASP A 4 -17.90 -23.54 -23.54
C ASP A 4 -17.68 -22.43 -22.52
N CYS A 5 -16.45 -22.30 -22.05
CA CYS A 5 -16.00 -21.11 -21.32
C CYS A 5 -15.74 -20.03 -22.37
N VAL A 6 -16.62 -19.02 -22.42
CA VAL A 6 -16.39 -17.80 -23.19
C VAL A 6 -15.18 -17.08 -22.58
N GLU A 7 -14.02 -17.18 -23.23
CA GLU A 7 -12.87 -16.33 -22.94
C GLU A 7 -13.23 -14.90 -23.34
N PHE A 8 -13.54 -14.08 -22.33
CA PHE A 8 -13.64 -12.64 -22.54
C PHE A 8 -12.23 -12.10 -22.78
N SER A 9 -11.95 -11.72 -24.03
CA SER A 9 -10.68 -11.18 -24.50
C SER A 9 -10.13 -10.11 -23.54
N LEU A 10 -8.89 -10.34 -23.06
CA LEU A 10 -8.13 -9.43 -22.20
C LEU A 10 -8.05 -8.01 -22.79
N ALA A 11 -8.15 -7.86 -24.12
CA ALA A 11 -8.03 -6.59 -24.81
C ALA A 11 -9.13 -5.58 -24.41
N HIS A 12 -10.37 -6.03 -24.17
CA HIS A 12 -11.47 -5.14 -23.77
C HIS A 12 -11.34 -4.59 -22.33
N ARG A 13 -10.59 -5.28 -21.46
CA ARG A 13 -10.37 -4.82 -20.06
C ARG A 13 -9.38 -3.67 -19.98
N TRP A 14 -8.36 -3.66 -20.84
CA TRP A 14 -7.39 -2.57 -20.91
C TRP A 14 -7.99 -1.30 -21.53
N THR A 15 -8.85 -1.43 -22.54
CA THR A 15 -9.57 -0.28 -23.12
C THR A 15 -10.44 0.41 -22.07
N PHE A 16 -11.10 -0.34 -21.17
CA PHE A 16 -11.93 0.26 -20.12
C PHE A 16 -11.10 0.94 -19.01
N LEU A 17 -9.98 0.33 -18.59
CA LEU A 17 -9.08 0.90 -17.58
C LEU A 17 -8.30 2.12 -18.08
N ILE A 18 -8.03 2.23 -19.39
CA ILE A 18 -7.27 3.32 -19.99
C ILE A 18 -8.19 4.44 -20.52
N CYS A 19 -9.36 4.12 -21.09
CA CYS A 19 -10.24 5.13 -21.69
C CYS A 19 -11.13 5.85 -20.67
N VAL A 20 -11.52 5.22 -19.56
CA VAL A 20 -12.35 5.87 -18.52
C VAL A 20 -11.62 7.04 -17.83
N PRO A 21 -10.31 6.95 -17.49
CA PRO A 21 -9.54 8.10 -17.02
C PRO A 21 -9.53 9.27 -18.02
N ILE A 22 -9.33 8.98 -19.32
CA ILE A 22 -9.25 10.00 -20.37
C ILE A 22 -10.60 10.72 -20.57
N ILE A 23 -11.72 10.03 -20.36
CA ILE A 23 -13.08 10.59 -20.49
C ILE A 23 -13.53 11.35 -19.23
N LEU A 24 -13.11 10.91 -18.04
CA LEU A 24 -13.54 11.52 -16.77
C LEU A 24 -12.67 12.69 -16.30
N LEU A 25 -11.39 12.73 -16.69
CA LEU A 25 -10.48 13.86 -16.43
C LEU A 25 -11.06 15.23 -16.85
N PRO A 26 -11.66 15.41 -18.05
CA PRO A 26 -12.28 16.68 -18.42
C PRO A 26 -13.56 17.00 -17.65
N PHE A 27 -14.32 16.01 -17.18
CA PHE A 27 -15.56 16.22 -16.40
C PHE A 27 -15.27 16.67 -14.95
N SER A 28 -14.24 16.10 -14.31
CA SER A 28 -13.77 16.57 -13.00
C SER A 28 -13.19 17.99 -13.07
N TRP A 29 -12.60 18.35 -14.21
CA TRP A 29 -12.08 19.69 -14.48
C TRP A 29 -13.17 20.76 -14.51
N ILE A 30 -14.33 20.44 -15.09
CA ILE A 30 -15.49 21.35 -15.20
C ILE A 30 -16.17 21.58 -13.85
N LEU A 31 -16.21 20.56 -12.98
CA LEU A 31 -16.97 20.62 -11.73
C LEU A 31 -16.19 21.23 -10.55
N PHE A 32 -14.86 21.12 -10.54
CA PHE A 32 -14.08 21.43 -9.33
C PHE A 32 -12.96 22.47 -9.54
N GLY A 33 -12.80 22.98 -10.76
CA GLY A 33 -11.78 23.98 -11.11
C GLY A 33 -10.34 23.45 -11.01
N THR A 34 -9.40 24.15 -11.64
CA THR A 34 -7.97 23.81 -11.57
C THR A 34 -7.45 24.01 -10.14
N GLY A 35 -7.00 22.93 -9.50
CA GLY A 35 -6.23 22.99 -8.25
C GLY A 35 -7.00 22.67 -6.96
N SER A 36 -8.24 22.20 -7.00
CA SER A 36 -8.93 21.81 -5.76
C SER A 36 -8.51 20.39 -5.30
N PRO A 37 -8.11 20.21 -4.02
CA PRO A 37 -7.80 18.89 -3.45
C PRO A 37 -8.96 17.89 -3.54
N LEU A 38 -10.20 18.39 -3.62
CA LEU A 38 -11.43 17.60 -3.81
C LEU A 38 -11.46 16.87 -5.16
N MET A 39 -10.74 17.37 -6.17
CA MET A 39 -10.60 16.70 -7.47
C MET A 39 -9.80 15.39 -7.34
N LEU A 40 -8.70 15.39 -6.58
CA LEU A 40 -7.90 14.18 -6.34
C LEU A 40 -8.67 13.16 -5.50
N ILE A 41 -9.40 13.62 -4.48
CA ILE A 41 -10.17 12.73 -3.58
C ILE A 41 -11.32 12.06 -4.33
N SER A 42 -12.06 12.78 -5.17
CA SER A 42 -13.19 12.23 -5.92
C SER A 42 -12.75 11.22 -6.99
N VAL A 43 -11.69 11.52 -7.74
CA VAL A 43 -11.14 10.60 -8.76
C VAL A 43 -10.62 9.32 -8.10
N THR A 44 -9.86 9.43 -7.00
CA THR A 44 -9.27 8.27 -6.32
C THR A 44 -10.33 7.40 -5.64
N THR A 45 -11.35 8.01 -5.02
CA THR A 45 -12.45 7.29 -4.34
C THR A 45 -13.33 6.52 -5.32
N VAL A 46 -13.67 7.13 -6.47
CA VAL A 46 -14.43 6.47 -7.54
C VAL A 46 -13.60 5.33 -8.15
N TYR A 47 -12.29 5.53 -8.32
CA TYR A 47 -11.38 4.51 -8.88
C TYR A 47 -11.25 3.29 -7.96
N LEU A 48 -11.06 3.51 -6.66
CA LEU A 48 -11.03 2.43 -5.66
C LEU A 48 -12.38 1.69 -5.63
N GLY A 49 -13.50 2.41 -5.63
CA GLY A 49 -14.85 1.81 -5.67
C GLY A 49 -15.07 0.88 -6.87
N LEU A 50 -14.60 1.26 -8.06
CA LEU A 50 -14.74 0.48 -9.30
C LEU A 50 -13.79 -0.73 -9.37
N ILE A 51 -12.58 -0.61 -8.81
CA ILE A 51 -11.64 -1.73 -8.68
C ILE A 51 -12.20 -2.80 -7.73
N PHE A 52 -12.78 -2.38 -6.60
CA PHE A 52 -13.35 -3.30 -5.61
C PHE A 52 -14.69 -3.92 -6.05
N SER A 53 -15.49 -3.24 -6.87
CA SER A 53 -16.82 -3.75 -7.27
C SER A 53 -16.78 -4.79 -8.40
N SER A 54 -15.77 -4.73 -9.27
CA SER A 54 -15.78 -5.48 -10.55
C SER A 54 -15.08 -6.85 -10.49
N ASP A 55 -14.07 -7.05 -9.63
CA ASP A 55 -13.20 -8.23 -9.72
C ASP A 55 -13.56 -9.40 -8.76
N PHE A 56 -14.53 -9.24 -7.85
CA PHE A 56 -14.81 -10.25 -6.83
C PHE A 56 -15.96 -11.23 -7.13
N ARG A 57 -16.83 -10.95 -8.12
CA ARG A 57 -18.09 -11.70 -8.31
C ARG A 57 -18.09 -12.78 -9.39
N SER A 58 -17.12 -12.83 -10.31
CA SER A 58 -17.15 -13.84 -11.37
C SER A 58 -16.26 -15.04 -11.03
N ILE A 59 -16.82 -16.24 -11.17
CA ILE A 59 -16.27 -17.59 -10.93
C ILE A 59 -16.72 -18.23 -9.60
N VAL A 60 -17.97 -18.69 -9.50
CA VAL A 60 -18.31 -19.85 -8.64
C VAL A 60 -19.44 -20.71 -9.24
N CYS A 61 -19.10 -21.95 -9.59
CA CYS A 61 -20.03 -23.05 -9.89
C CYS A 61 -20.39 -23.84 -8.61
N ARG A 62 -21.55 -24.51 -8.59
CA ARG A 62 -22.38 -24.87 -7.41
C ARG A 62 -21.89 -25.90 -6.37
N LYS A 63 -20.68 -26.48 -6.44
CA LYS A 63 -20.19 -27.41 -5.39
C LYS A 63 -19.41 -26.73 -4.24
N THR A 64 -19.72 -25.46 -3.99
CA THR A 64 -18.83 -24.49 -3.32
C THR A 64 -19.43 -23.91 -2.03
N MET A 65 -20.23 -24.66 -1.28
CA MET A 65 -20.96 -24.12 -0.12
C MET A 65 -20.13 -24.04 1.19
N GLN A 66 -19.16 -24.95 1.41
CA GLN A 66 -18.19 -24.80 2.52
C GLN A 66 -17.01 -23.88 2.16
N LYS A 67 -16.73 -23.74 0.86
CA LYS A 67 -15.64 -22.91 0.32
C LYS A 67 -15.89 -21.40 0.46
N THR A 68 -17.15 -20.97 0.54
CA THR A 68 -17.52 -19.55 0.64
C THR A 68 -17.20 -18.94 1.99
N LYS A 69 -17.33 -19.69 3.10
CA LYS A 69 -17.16 -19.10 4.45
C LYS A 69 -15.75 -18.53 4.68
N LYS A 70 -14.70 -19.24 4.29
CA LYS A 70 -13.30 -18.82 4.56
C LYS A 70 -12.85 -17.67 3.65
N VAL A 71 -13.23 -17.68 2.36
CA VAL A 71 -12.96 -16.58 1.42
C VAL A 71 -13.73 -15.32 1.84
N GLN A 72 -14.98 -15.47 2.26
CA GLN A 72 -15.80 -14.37 2.76
C GLN A 72 -15.25 -13.74 4.05
N GLN A 73 -14.50 -14.50 4.85
CA GLN A 73 -13.88 -13.98 6.07
C GLN A 73 -12.70 -13.03 5.77
N VAL A 74 -11.83 -13.37 4.82
CA VAL A 74 -10.71 -12.51 4.41
C VAL A 74 -11.23 -11.17 3.86
N ASP A 75 -12.26 -11.22 3.03
CA ASP A 75 -12.89 -10.03 2.45
C ASP A 75 -13.45 -9.08 3.53
N LYS A 76 -14.06 -9.63 4.60
CA LYS A 76 -14.53 -8.83 5.73
C LYS A 76 -13.38 -8.15 6.48
N SER A 77 -12.32 -8.90 6.82
CA SER A 77 -11.18 -8.34 7.55
C SER A 77 -10.52 -7.18 6.78
N VAL A 78 -10.30 -7.34 5.47
CA VAL A 78 -9.73 -6.29 4.63
C VAL A 78 -10.59 -5.02 4.64
N LYS A 79 -11.92 -5.16 4.53
CA LYS A 79 -12.85 -4.02 4.59
C LYS A 79 -12.78 -3.29 5.93
N TYR A 80 -12.66 -4.01 7.05
CA TYR A 80 -12.51 -3.37 8.35
C TYR A 80 -11.18 -2.63 8.46
N LEU A 81 -10.06 -3.19 7.99
CA LEU A 81 -8.77 -2.51 8.02
C LEU A 81 -8.76 -1.23 7.16
N ILE A 82 -9.38 -1.28 5.97
CA ILE A 82 -9.54 -0.10 5.11
C ILE A 82 -10.43 0.94 5.80
N ALA A 83 -11.56 0.53 6.36
CA ALA A 83 -12.47 1.44 7.06
C ALA A 83 -11.78 2.10 8.27
N THR A 84 -10.94 1.37 9.01
CA THR A 84 -10.15 1.93 10.11
C THR A 84 -9.14 2.97 9.61
N ALA A 85 -8.40 2.69 8.54
CA ALA A 85 -7.45 3.66 7.97
C ALA A 85 -8.15 4.96 7.53
N LEU A 86 -9.29 4.84 6.84
CA LEU A 86 -10.10 6.00 6.44
C LEU A 86 -10.70 6.74 7.64
N PHE A 87 -11.10 6.02 8.69
CA PHE A 87 -11.60 6.64 9.91
C PHE A 87 -10.51 7.44 10.63
N LEU A 88 -9.29 6.91 10.72
CA LEU A 88 -8.14 7.62 11.29
C LEU A 88 -7.82 8.90 10.51
N TYR A 89 -7.91 8.87 9.17
CA TYR A 89 -7.80 10.07 8.33
C TYR A 89 -8.86 11.13 8.63
N VAL A 90 -10.12 10.72 8.80
CA VAL A 90 -11.19 11.67 9.15
C VAL A 90 -10.93 12.28 10.53
N LEU A 91 -10.49 11.47 11.51
CA LEU A 91 -10.10 12.00 12.83
C LEU A 91 -8.93 12.97 12.73
N HIS A 92 -7.96 12.70 11.87
CA HIS A 92 -6.83 13.59 11.61
C HIS A 92 -7.27 14.96 11.10
N LEU A 93 -8.10 14.98 10.04
CA LEU A 93 -8.61 16.23 9.48
C LEU A 93 -9.40 17.06 10.50
N LEU A 94 -10.14 16.41 11.40
CA LEU A 94 -10.93 17.09 12.42
C LEU A 94 -10.10 17.54 13.64
N GLY A 95 -9.03 16.81 13.95
CA GLY A 95 -8.28 16.93 15.20
C GLY A 95 -6.93 17.61 15.12
N ALA A 96 -6.28 17.57 13.95
CA ALA A 96 -4.95 18.13 13.76
C ALA A 96 -4.95 19.65 13.99
N GLU A 97 -5.94 20.37 13.46
CA GLU A 97 -6.08 21.81 13.67
C GLU A 97 -6.39 22.18 15.12
N GLN A 98 -6.93 21.23 15.91
CA GLN A 98 -7.24 21.43 17.33
C GLN A 98 -6.04 21.12 18.24
N GLY A 99 -4.89 20.73 17.67
CA GLY A 99 -3.69 20.38 18.43
C GLY A 99 -3.79 19.04 19.17
N LEU A 100 -4.75 18.18 18.79
CA LEU A 100 -4.94 16.86 19.40
C LEU A 100 -3.87 15.89 18.87
N ARG A 101 -2.69 15.93 19.50
CA ARG A 101 -1.49 15.17 19.09
C ARG A 101 -1.73 13.66 18.87
N ILE A 102 -2.67 13.05 19.59
CA ILE A 102 -2.93 11.60 19.51
C ILE A 102 -3.61 11.18 18.19
N ILE A 103 -4.28 12.10 17.48
CA ILE A 103 -4.94 11.85 16.19
C ILE A 103 -4.27 12.61 15.04
N ASP A 104 -3.12 13.21 15.31
CA ASP A 104 -2.30 13.90 14.31
C ASP A 104 -1.44 12.87 13.55
N LEU A 105 -1.84 12.51 12.32
CA LEU A 105 -1.11 11.57 11.47
C LEU A 105 0.26 12.08 11.06
N ASP A 106 0.51 13.41 11.06
CA ASP A 106 1.84 13.97 10.79
C ASP A 106 2.82 13.73 11.97
N ARG A 107 2.33 13.23 13.11
CA ARG A 107 3.12 13.04 14.32
C ARG A 107 3.43 11.58 14.60
N GLU A 108 4.67 11.41 15.05
CA GLU A 108 5.13 10.21 15.70
C GLU A 108 4.34 9.90 16.97
N CYS A 109 4.23 8.60 17.25
CA CYS A 109 3.50 8.05 18.41
C CYS A 109 2.02 8.48 18.46
N SER A 110 1.42 8.85 17.32
CA SER A 110 -0.02 9.02 17.18
C SER A 110 -0.72 7.67 17.09
N LEU A 111 -2.05 7.69 17.18
CA LEU A 111 -2.86 6.49 16.97
C LEU A 111 -2.68 5.91 15.56
N GLY A 112 -2.39 6.78 14.58
CA GLY A 112 -2.09 6.39 13.20
C GLY A 112 -0.81 5.58 13.08
N THR A 113 0.30 6.13 13.58
CA THR A 113 1.63 5.48 13.56
C THR A 113 1.63 4.15 14.32
N VAL A 114 0.92 4.07 15.45
CA VAL A 114 0.77 2.78 16.17
C VAL A 114 -0.02 1.76 15.32
N TYR A 115 -1.04 2.21 14.61
CA TYR A 115 -1.87 1.35 13.76
C TYR A 115 -1.13 0.88 12.51
N SER A 116 -0.44 1.77 11.78
CA SER A 116 0.40 1.45 10.62
C SER A 116 1.54 0.49 11.02
N ALA A 117 2.25 0.77 12.12
CA ALA A 117 3.29 -0.11 12.65
C ALA A 117 2.74 -1.51 12.95
N PHE A 118 1.57 -1.60 13.59
CA PHE A 118 0.94 -2.90 13.87
C PHE A 118 0.55 -3.64 12.59
N LEU A 119 0.02 -2.95 11.57
CA LEU A 119 -0.28 -3.54 10.26
C LEU A 119 0.98 -4.11 9.59
N LEU A 120 2.08 -3.35 9.59
CA LEU A 120 3.37 -3.77 9.04
C LEU A 120 3.91 -5.00 9.78
N LEU A 121 3.80 -5.04 11.11
CA LEU A 121 4.17 -6.21 11.90
C LEU A 121 3.33 -7.44 11.53
N LEU A 122 2.01 -7.30 11.37
CA LEU A 122 1.16 -8.40 10.92
C LEU A 122 1.56 -8.91 9.53
N VAL A 123 1.89 -8.01 8.60
CA VAL A 123 2.40 -8.38 7.27
C VAL A 123 3.74 -9.11 7.39
N SER A 124 4.64 -8.66 8.27
CA SER A 124 5.91 -9.35 8.55
C SER A 124 5.68 -10.78 9.03
N LEU A 125 4.76 -11.00 9.99
CA LEU A 125 4.41 -12.34 10.49
C LEU A 125 3.77 -13.24 9.42
N LEU A 126 2.98 -12.66 8.50
CA LEU A 126 2.44 -13.38 7.33
C LEU A 126 3.57 -13.81 6.38
N CYS A 127 4.53 -12.92 6.09
CA CYS A 127 5.71 -13.24 5.31
C CYS A 127 6.56 -14.32 5.98
N PHE A 128 6.71 -14.27 7.31
CA PHE A 128 7.41 -15.31 8.06
C PHE A 128 6.74 -16.66 7.91
N SER A 129 5.42 -16.71 8.05
CA SER A 129 4.61 -17.91 7.86
C SER A 129 4.76 -18.48 6.45
N LEU A 130 4.72 -17.62 5.43
CA LEU A 130 5.02 -17.99 4.04
C LEU A 130 6.43 -18.57 3.91
N SER A 131 7.44 -17.98 4.52
CA SER A 131 8.82 -18.49 4.47
C SER A 131 8.96 -19.92 5.02
N LYS A 132 8.14 -20.29 6.01
CA LYS A 132 8.18 -21.62 6.64
C LYS A 132 7.55 -22.72 5.81
N ILE A 133 6.51 -22.40 5.04
CA ILE A 133 5.79 -23.39 4.23
C ILE A 133 6.39 -23.60 2.83
N ARG A 134 7.25 -22.67 2.39
CA ARG A 134 7.84 -22.70 1.04
C ARG A 134 8.90 -23.79 0.93
N LYS A 135 8.75 -24.65 -0.10
CA LYS A 135 9.67 -25.77 -0.37
C LYS A 135 10.97 -25.33 -1.04
N LYS A 136 10.90 -24.35 -1.95
CA LYS A 136 12.08 -23.87 -2.68
C LYS A 136 12.88 -22.89 -1.82
N VAL A 137 14.20 -23.09 -1.78
CA VAL A 137 15.14 -22.25 -1.02
C VAL A 137 15.06 -20.78 -1.46
N SER A 138 14.93 -20.51 -2.76
CA SER A 138 14.80 -19.14 -3.30
C SER A 138 13.54 -18.43 -2.78
N GLU A 139 12.39 -19.11 -2.78
CA GLU A 139 11.14 -18.56 -2.28
C GLU A 139 11.20 -18.32 -0.77
N LYS A 140 11.77 -19.27 -0.01
CA LYS A 140 11.98 -19.11 1.44
C LYS A 140 12.84 -17.89 1.76
N ARG A 141 13.99 -17.73 1.08
CA ARG A 141 14.88 -16.58 1.26
C ARG A 141 14.18 -15.27 0.94
N TYR A 142 13.41 -15.21 -0.14
CA TYR A 142 12.62 -14.03 -0.50
C TYR A 142 11.62 -13.64 0.61
N PHE A 143 10.85 -14.59 1.12
CA PHE A 143 9.90 -14.32 2.20
C PHE A 143 10.56 -14.00 3.54
N SER A 144 11.72 -14.59 3.83
CA SER A 144 12.53 -14.22 5.00
C SER A 144 13.07 -12.80 4.88
N PHE A 145 13.50 -12.38 3.68
CA PHE A 145 13.87 -10.99 3.40
C PHE A 145 12.68 -10.05 3.65
N LEU A 146 11.49 -10.36 3.09
CA LEU A 146 10.29 -9.55 3.32
C LEU A 146 9.89 -9.48 4.80
N THR A 147 10.06 -10.57 5.54
CA THR A 147 9.82 -10.59 7.00
C THR A 147 10.69 -9.55 7.69
N ALA A 148 12.00 -9.57 7.42
CA ALA A 148 12.94 -8.61 7.99
C ALA A 148 12.64 -7.19 7.54
N LEU A 149 12.35 -6.98 6.26
CA LEU A 149 12.01 -5.67 5.70
C LEU A 149 10.80 -5.05 6.41
N PHE A 150 9.65 -5.74 6.45
CA PHE A 150 8.45 -5.20 7.10
C PHE A 150 8.60 -5.05 8.62
N ALA A 151 9.43 -5.88 9.27
CA ALA A 151 9.73 -5.71 10.69
C ALA A 151 10.55 -4.45 10.95
N VAL A 152 11.55 -4.16 10.09
CA VAL A 152 12.34 -2.93 10.19
C VAL A 152 11.48 -1.70 9.91
N ILE A 153 10.65 -1.73 8.85
CA ILE A 153 9.73 -0.62 8.55
C ILE A 153 8.73 -0.42 9.70
N SER A 154 8.20 -1.49 10.30
CA SER A 154 7.33 -1.39 11.48
C SER A 154 8.02 -0.74 12.69
N MET A 155 9.33 -0.92 12.86
CA MET A 155 10.08 -0.27 13.94
C MET A 155 10.40 1.19 13.60
N ASP A 156 10.74 1.44 12.34
CA ASP A 156 10.96 2.77 11.80
C ASP A 156 9.72 3.66 11.97
N GLU A 157 8.55 3.13 11.67
CA GLU A 157 7.25 3.80 11.85
C GLU A 157 6.97 4.26 13.30
N LEU A 158 7.59 3.62 14.29
CA LEU A 158 7.45 4.00 15.70
C LEU A 158 8.56 4.94 16.18
N GLN A 159 9.70 4.97 15.48
CA GLN A 159 10.93 5.62 15.94
C GLN A 159 11.44 6.71 15.00
N GLU A 160 10.84 6.86 13.83
CA GLU A 160 11.13 7.89 12.85
C GLU A 160 12.60 7.87 12.37
N PHE A 161 13.16 6.67 12.20
CA PHE A 161 14.57 6.54 11.78
C PHE A 161 14.78 7.13 10.39
N HIS A 162 13.84 6.99 9.47
CA HIS A 162 13.96 7.55 8.12
C HIS A 162 14.06 9.08 8.11
N ARG A 163 13.52 9.79 9.12
CA ARG A 163 13.73 11.26 9.25
C ARG A 163 15.01 11.63 9.98
N GLN A 164 15.49 10.79 10.90
CA GLN A 164 16.71 11.06 11.68
C GLN A 164 18.00 10.62 10.99
N LEU A 165 17.98 9.49 10.29
CA LEU A 165 19.14 8.89 9.62
C LEU A 165 19.85 9.83 8.62
N PRO A 166 19.15 10.59 7.76
CA PRO A 166 19.79 11.51 6.82
C PRO A 166 20.60 12.58 7.53
N LYS A 167 20.11 13.08 8.67
CA LYS A 167 20.84 14.06 9.48
C LYS A 167 22.18 13.47 9.94
N TYR A 168 22.15 12.29 10.54
CA TYR A 168 23.37 11.61 11.00
C TYR A 168 24.35 11.32 9.86
N LEU A 169 23.84 10.93 8.68
CA LEU A 169 24.68 10.66 7.51
C LEU A 169 25.31 11.93 6.94
N VAL A 170 24.55 13.02 6.83
CA VAL A 170 25.08 14.32 6.36
C VAL A 170 26.13 14.83 7.32
N GLU A 171 25.84 14.84 8.63
CA GLU A 171 26.78 15.28 9.66
C GLU A 171 28.07 14.46 9.63
N ALA A 172 27.97 13.13 9.45
CA ALA A 172 29.14 12.25 9.35
C ALA A 172 29.99 12.50 8.10
N VAL A 173 29.39 12.89 6.97
CA VAL A 173 30.09 13.10 5.70
C VAL A 173 30.63 14.52 5.57
N THR A 174 29.88 15.53 5.96
CA THR A 174 30.23 16.95 5.77
C THR A 174 30.80 17.61 7.01
N GLY A 175 30.78 16.94 8.16
CA GLY A 175 31.23 17.50 9.45
C GLY A 175 30.43 18.74 9.88
N SER A 176 29.24 18.94 9.32
CA SER A 176 28.46 20.16 9.45
C SER A 176 26.97 19.85 9.45
N ASP A 177 26.21 20.59 10.25
CA ASP A 177 24.77 20.39 10.45
C ASP A 177 23.92 21.00 9.31
N ILE A 178 24.41 20.88 8.05
CA ILE A 178 23.76 21.45 6.85
C ILE A 178 22.41 20.77 6.57
N GLY A 179 22.14 19.61 7.19
CA GLY A 179 20.86 18.90 7.10
C GLY A 179 19.65 19.76 7.48
N TYR A 180 19.80 20.76 8.35
CA TYR A 180 18.71 21.69 8.67
C TYR A 180 18.36 22.67 7.55
N THR A 181 19.30 23.00 6.66
CA THR A 181 19.14 24.12 5.72
C THR A 181 18.27 23.75 4.50
N TYR A 182 18.17 22.47 4.14
CA TYR A 182 17.43 21.99 2.96
C TYR A 182 16.16 21.19 3.29
N GLY A 183 15.78 21.10 4.57
CA GLY A 183 14.67 20.27 5.02
C GLY A 183 15.02 18.78 5.01
N ASN A 184 14.93 18.12 6.17
CA ASN A 184 15.27 16.69 6.32
C ASN A 184 14.56 15.79 5.30
N THR A 185 13.37 16.20 4.83
CA THR A 185 12.55 15.52 3.83
C THR A 185 13.28 15.29 2.50
N VAL A 186 13.88 16.33 1.92
CA VAL A 186 14.51 16.23 0.59
C VAL A 186 15.75 15.33 0.62
N VAL A 187 16.50 15.38 1.72
CA VAL A 187 17.74 14.60 1.87
C VAL A 187 17.43 13.12 1.98
N TRP A 188 16.44 12.73 2.77
CA TRP A 188 16.09 11.31 2.92
C TRP A 188 15.55 10.73 1.63
N VAL A 189 14.66 11.47 0.92
CA VAL A 189 14.15 11.03 -0.38
C VAL A 189 15.32 10.84 -1.35
N ALA A 190 16.23 11.81 -1.45
CA ALA A 190 17.36 11.70 -2.38
C ALA A 190 18.30 10.51 -2.06
N VAL A 191 18.54 10.23 -0.77
CA VAL A 191 19.47 9.18 -0.34
C VAL A 191 18.83 7.79 -0.35
N LEU A 192 17.62 7.66 0.19
CA LEU A 192 16.94 6.39 0.39
C LEU A 192 16.07 6.00 -0.81
N ALA A 193 15.46 6.93 -1.56
CA ALA A 193 14.57 6.57 -2.68
C ALA A 193 15.21 5.63 -3.70
N PRO A 194 16.50 5.75 -4.09
CA PRO A 194 17.12 4.77 -5.00
C PRO A 194 17.13 3.34 -4.44
N ILE A 195 17.40 3.18 -3.14
CA ILE A 195 17.39 1.89 -2.44
C ILE A 195 15.95 1.37 -2.38
N MET A 196 15.01 2.24 -2.01
CA MET A 196 13.59 1.96 -1.91
C MET A 196 13.02 1.48 -3.27
N ILE A 197 13.38 2.15 -4.38
CA ILE A 197 13.04 1.77 -5.76
C ILE A 197 13.65 0.41 -6.12
N ALA A 198 14.92 0.16 -5.78
CA ALA A 198 15.56 -1.13 -6.06
C ALA A 198 14.85 -2.29 -5.32
N VAL A 199 14.50 -2.07 -4.04
CA VAL A 199 13.70 -3.02 -3.25
C VAL A 199 12.32 -3.23 -3.87
N PHE A 200 11.65 -2.15 -4.30
CA PHE A 200 10.33 -2.24 -4.93
C PHE A 200 10.37 -3.03 -6.26
N ILE A 201 11.34 -2.75 -7.13
CA ILE A 201 11.55 -3.52 -8.38
C ILE A 201 11.82 -5.00 -8.05
N MET A 202 12.62 -5.27 -7.02
CA MET A 202 12.88 -6.63 -6.57
C MET A 202 11.60 -7.33 -6.11
N ILE A 203 10.75 -6.66 -5.31
CA ILE A 203 9.46 -7.18 -4.86
C ILE A 203 8.57 -7.51 -6.06
N ILE A 204 8.46 -6.62 -7.04
CA ILE A 204 7.68 -6.85 -8.26
C ILE A 204 8.22 -8.07 -9.01
N LYS A 205 9.52 -8.09 -9.33
CA LYS A 205 10.16 -9.15 -10.11
C LYS A 205 9.91 -10.53 -9.49
N TYR A 206 10.13 -10.67 -8.18
CA TYR A 206 9.91 -11.95 -7.49
C TYR A 206 8.42 -12.27 -7.33
N SER A 207 7.55 -11.28 -7.16
CA SER A 207 6.10 -11.49 -7.12
C SER A 207 5.57 -12.05 -8.45
N TYR A 208 6.06 -11.56 -9.59
CA TYR A 208 5.73 -12.11 -10.92
C TYR A 208 6.27 -13.53 -11.12
N SER A 209 7.45 -13.83 -10.55
CA SER A 209 8.03 -15.17 -10.64
C SER A 209 7.28 -16.20 -9.78
N PHE A 210 6.88 -15.85 -8.57
CA PHE A 210 6.29 -16.79 -7.60
C PHE A 210 4.76 -16.81 -7.63
N PHE A 211 4.12 -15.70 -8.00
CA PHE A 211 2.67 -15.53 -7.96
C PHE A 211 2.12 -14.84 -9.22
N PRO A 212 2.28 -15.39 -10.43
CA PRO A 212 1.91 -14.69 -11.66
C PRO A 212 0.45 -14.20 -11.67
N LYS A 213 -0.47 -14.93 -11.04
CA LYS A 213 -1.89 -14.54 -10.93
C LYS A 213 -2.18 -13.42 -9.93
N LYS A 214 -1.26 -13.17 -8.99
CA LYS A 214 -1.41 -12.19 -7.90
C LYS A 214 -0.35 -11.09 -7.93
N ALA A 215 0.66 -11.20 -8.77
CA ALA A 215 1.75 -10.23 -8.89
C ALA A 215 1.26 -8.80 -9.14
N ARG A 216 0.19 -8.65 -9.92
CA ARG A 216 -0.47 -7.34 -10.14
C ARG A 216 -0.95 -6.68 -8.84
N TRP A 217 -1.39 -7.46 -7.85
CA TRP A 217 -1.87 -6.94 -6.57
C TRP A 217 -0.71 -6.56 -5.65
N TYR A 218 0.39 -7.33 -5.67
CA TYR A 218 1.62 -6.94 -4.99
C TYR A 218 2.23 -5.67 -5.59
N ALA A 219 2.25 -5.57 -6.92
CA ALA A 219 2.69 -4.37 -7.62
C ALA A 219 1.82 -3.17 -7.26
N LEU A 220 0.48 -3.31 -7.34
CA LEU A 220 -0.44 -2.24 -6.96
C LEU A 220 -0.26 -1.82 -5.49
N ALA A 221 -0.15 -2.79 -4.58
CA ALA A 221 0.09 -2.53 -3.16
C ALA A 221 1.38 -1.73 -2.93
N GLY A 222 2.47 -2.08 -3.63
CA GLY A 222 3.71 -1.33 -3.49
C GLY A 222 3.71 0.01 -4.23
N VAL A 223 2.98 0.17 -5.35
CA VAL A 223 2.76 1.51 -5.95
C VAL A 223 1.99 2.41 -5.00
N ILE A 224 0.95 1.89 -4.35
CA ILE A 224 0.14 2.65 -3.40
C ILE A 224 0.96 3.00 -2.15
N PHE A 225 1.64 2.02 -1.55
CA PHE A 225 2.46 2.24 -0.36
C PHE A 225 3.62 3.19 -0.67
N TRP A 226 4.48 2.83 -1.62
CA TRP A 226 5.76 3.51 -1.83
C TRP A 226 5.67 4.63 -2.85
N GLY A 227 4.97 4.39 -3.95
CA GLY A 227 4.93 5.33 -5.07
C GLY A 227 4.16 6.61 -4.71
N VAL A 228 3.03 6.48 -4.02
CA VAL A 228 2.23 7.64 -3.63
C VAL A 228 2.87 8.37 -2.45
N ALA A 229 3.33 7.64 -1.43
CA ALA A 229 3.97 8.27 -0.26
C ALA A 229 5.24 9.05 -0.64
N VAL A 230 6.18 8.43 -1.38
CA VAL A 230 7.40 9.12 -1.84
C VAL A 230 7.09 10.31 -2.76
N ALA A 231 6.02 10.22 -3.56
CA ALA A 231 5.62 11.33 -4.41
C ALA A 231 5.05 12.51 -3.61
N LEU A 232 4.26 12.24 -2.56
CA LEU A 232 3.75 13.26 -1.64
C LEU A 232 4.88 13.86 -0.81
N GLU A 233 5.76 13.03 -0.24
CA GLU A 233 6.94 13.51 0.49
C GLU A 233 7.87 14.38 -0.38
N GLY A 234 7.98 14.06 -1.67
CA GLY A 234 8.72 14.86 -2.64
C GLY A 234 8.08 16.22 -2.98
N THR A 235 6.79 16.42 -2.67
CA THR A 235 6.09 17.72 -2.85
C THR A 235 6.06 18.59 -1.60
N ILE A 236 6.47 18.05 -0.44
CA ILE A 236 6.53 18.80 0.81
C ILE A 236 7.45 20.01 0.63
N GLY A 237 6.88 21.21 0.84
CA GLY A 237 7.57 22.50 0.69
C GLY A 237 7.28 23.25 -0.61
N VAL A 238 6.44 22.70 -1.50
CA VAL A 238 5.93 23.42 -2.70
C VAL A 238 4.59 24.13 -2.42
N ASP A 239 4.05 24.02 -1.20
CA ASP A 239 2.83 24.69 -0.69
C ASP A 239 1.59 24.57 -1.60
N ILE A 240 1.48 23.48 -2.38
CA ILE A 240 0.34 23.25 -3.29
C ILE A 240 -0.90 22.78 -2.53
N ILE A 241 -0.70 21.94 -1.50
CA ILE A 241 -1.75 21.31 -0.70
C ILE A 241 -1.48 21.65 0.77
N PRO A 242 -2.51 21.91 1.60
CA PRO A 242 -2.29 22.11 3.03
C PRO A 242 -1.57 20.91 3.64
N ARG A 243 -0.51 21.16 4.43
CA ARG A 243 0.33 20.11 5.02
C ARG A 243 -0.46 19.01 5.73
N THR A 244 -1.51 19.37 6.48
CA THR A 244 -2.40 18.42 7.16
C THR A 244 -3.11 17.46 6.18
N VAL A 245 -3.45 17.92 4.98
CA VAL A 245 -4.05 17.06 3.96
C VAL A 245 -2.98 16.20 3.30
N GLU A 246 -1.81 16.76 3.01
CA GLU A 246 -0.68 16.04 2.40
C GLU A 246 -0.20 14.87 3.27
N SER A 247 0.17 15.13 4.53
CA SER A 247 0.63 14.09 5.47
C SER A 247 -0.47 13.07 5.78
N GLY A 248 -1.71 13.53 5.95
CA GLY A 248 -2.83 12.62 6.14
C GLY A 248 -3.07 11.70 4.94
N LEU A 249 -2.87 12.18 3.70
CA LEU A 249 -3.00 11.35 2.50
C LEU A 249 -1.86 10.34 2.41
N GLU A 250 -0.62 10.79 2.61
CA GLU A 250 0.58 9.95 2.63
C GLU A 250 0.38 8.74 3.53
N GLU A 251 0.09 8.98 4.81
CA GLU A 251 -0.15 7.97 5.84
C GLU A 251 -1.25 6.98 5.47
N VAL A 252 -2.37 7.48 4.94
CA VAL A 252 -3.48 6.62 4.52
C VAL A 252 -3.06 5.72 3.36
N PHE A 253 -2.31 6.24 2.38
CA PHE A 253 -1.86 5.44 1.25
C PHE A 253 -0.86 4.36 1.69
N GLU A 254 0.02 4.65 2.64
CA GLU A 254 0.88 3.63 3.25
C GLU A 254 0.08 2.52 3.93
N MET A 255 -0.91 2.89 4.75
CA MET A 255 -1.81 1.92 5.39
C MET A 255 -2.56 1.08 4.35
N LEU A 256 -3.13 1.71 3.31
CA LEU A 256 -3.88 1.00 2.26
C LEU A 256 -2.98 0.05 1.47
N GLY A 257 -1.79 0.49 1.10
CA GLY A 257 -0.81 -0.35 0.42
C GLY A 257 -0.40 -1.56 1.27
N THR A 258 -0.21 -1.36 2.58
CA THR A 258 0.07 -2.42 3.55
C THR A 258 -1.06 -3.44 3.62
N VAL A 259 -2.32 -2.98 3.72
CA VAL A 259 -3.50 -3.84 3.76
C VAL A 259 -3.63 -4.66 2.48
N LEU A 260 -3.41 -4.06 1.31
CA LEU A 260 -3.46 -4.75 0.02
C LEU A 260 -2.34 -5.80 -0.11
N PHE A 261 -1.14 -5.48 0.36
CA PHE A 261 -0.04 -6.43 0.41
C PHE A 261 -0.38 -7.63 1.32
N GLY A 262 -0.86 -7.35 2.54
CA GLY A 262 -1.27 -8.37 3.50
C GLY A 262 -2.40 -9.26 2.99
N ALA A 263 -3.40 -8.69 2.32
CA ALA A 263 -4.49 -9.43 1.68
C ALA A 263 -3.96 -10.37 0.57
N SER A 264 -3.00 -9.88 -0.22
CA SER A 264 -2.34 -10.67 -1.27
C SER A 264 -1.54 -11.83 -0.66
N ALA A 265 -0.73 -11.55 0.37
CA ALA A 265 0.04 -12.55 1.11
C ALA A 265 -0.82 -13.61 1.79
N SER A 266 -1.89 -13.20 2.46
CA SER A 266 -2.85 -14.11 3.12
C SER A 266 -3.53 -15.03 2.11
N THR A 267 -3.95 -14.49 0.96
CA THR A 267 -4.55 -15.30 -0.11
C THR A 267 -3.54 -16.31 -0.66
N SER A 268 -2.30 -15.89 -0.90
CA SER A 268 -1.20 -16.76 -1.33
C SER A 268 -0.94 -17.89 -0.33
N LEU A 269 -0.94 -17.58 0.97
CA LEU A 269 -0.77 -18.56 2.05
C LEU A 269 -1.87 -19.63 2.05
N GLN A 270 -3.13 -19.21 1.86
CA GLN A 270 -4.27 -20.13 1.82
C GLN A 270 -4.23 -21.08 0.62
N ILE A 271 -3.75 -20.61 -0.53
CA ILE A 271 -3.60 -21.43 -1.74
C ILE A 271 -2.57 -22.54 -1.48
N GLU A 272 -1.40 -22.17 -0.96
CA GLU A 272 -0.32 -23.14 -0.68
C GLU A 272 -0.71 -24.18 0.36
N GLN A 273 -1.34 -23.77 1.47
CA GLN A 273 -1.81 -24.70 2.49
C GLN A 273 -2.78 -25.73 1.91
N LYS A 274 -3.63 -25.30 0.97
CA LYS A 274 -4.58 -26.18 0.30
C LYS A 274 -3.90 -27.16 -0.64
N GLU A 275 -2.89 -26.71 -1.38
CA GLU A 275 -2.10 -27.58 -2.27
C GLU A 275 -1.29 -28.59 -1.46
N SER A 276 -0.72 -28.19 -0.32
CA SER A 276 0.02 -29.08 0.58
C SER A 276 -0.86 -30.15 1.23
N ASN A 277 -2.14 -29.87 1.50
CA ASN A 277 -3.08 -30.83 2.08
C ASN A 277 -3.70 -31.78 1.06
N ALA A 278 -3.51 -31.53 -0.24
CA ALA A 278 -4.04 -32.36 -1.32
C ALA A 278 -3.05 -33.44 -1.78
N CYS A 279 -1.79 -33.37 -1.35
CA CYS A 279 -0.74 -34.37 -1.55
C CYS A 279 -0.63 -35.28 -0.33
#